data_AF-A0A438GS84-F1
#
_entry.id   AF-A0A438GS84-F1
#
_cell.length_a   1.000
_cell.length_b   1.000
_cell.length_c   1.000
_cell.angle_alpha   90.00
_cell.angle_beta   90.00
_cell.angle_gamma   90.00
#
_symmetry.space_group_name_H-M   'P 1'
#
loop_
_entity.id
_entity.type
_entity.pdbx_description
1 polymer ?
#
loop_
_entity_poly.entity_id
_entity_poly.type
_entity_poly.pdbx_seq_one_letter_code
_entity_poly.pdbx_strand_id
1 'polypeptide(L)'
;MVIKFYVKIAILYVSAFLEIHDIAGLVRGAHQGQGLGNSFLSHIRAVDGIFHVLRAFEDPDIIHVDDSVDPVRDLEVISEELRLKVHFIIWNYADVYHT
;
A
#
# COMPACT_ATOMS: atom_id res chain seq x y z
N MET A 1 -13.41 4.40 9.51
CA MET A 1 -13.25 3.74 8.20
C MET A 1 -14.22 2.56 8.15
N VAL A 2 -15.25 2.59 7.29
CA VAL A 2 -16.17 1.45 7.09
C VAL A 2 -16.16 1.13 5.61
N ILE A 3 -15.66 -0.04 5.23
CA ILE A 3 -15.77 -0.51 3.85
C ILE A 3 -16.38 -1.91 3.86
N LYS A 4 -17.54 -2.04 3.22
CA LYS A 4 -18.16 -3.33 2.89
C LYS A 4 -17.76 -3.68 1.47
N PHE A 5 -16.95 -4.72 1.30
CA PHE A 5 -16.65 -5.30 0.00
C PHE A 5 -17.49 -6.56 -0.22
N TYR A 6 -18.16 -6.63 -1.37
CA TYR A 6 -18.86 -7.84 -1.82
C TYR A 6 -18.18 -8.32 -3.10
N VAL A 7 -17.56 -9.50 -3.05
CA VAL A 7 -17.10 -10.22 -4.24
C VAL A 7 -18.08 -11.37 -4.46
N LYS A 8 -18.81 -11.35 -5.58
CA LYS A 8 -19.70 -12.44 -5.98
C LYS A 8 -19.21 -13.03 -7.30
N ILE A 9 -18.48 -14.14 -7.21
CA ILE A 9 -18.07 -14.93 -8.36
C ILE A 9 -18.77 -16.29 -8.26
N ALA A 10 -19.60 -16.59 -9.26
CA ALA A 10 -20.36 -17.82 -9.34
C ALA A 10 -20.30 -18.38 -10.76
N ILE A 11 -19.59 -19.50 -10.95
CA ILE A 11 -19.99 -20.61 -11.85
C ILE A 11 -19.46 -21.92 -11.21
N LEU A 12 -20.35 -22.91 -11.06
CA LEU A 12 -20.20 -24.27 -10.48
C LEU A 12 -20.12 -24.39 -8.94
N TYR A 13 -21.28 -24.67 -8.30
CA TYR A 13 -21.57 -25.25 -6.97
C TYR A 13 -20.78 -24.82 -5.70
N VAL A 14 -19.72 -24.04 -5.82
CA VAL A 14 -18.93 -23.43 -4.73
C VAL A 14 -18.54 -22.02 -5.15
N SER A 15 -18.67 -21.06 -4.23
CA SER A 15 -18.35 -19.66 -4.52
C SER A 15 -16.84 -19.40 -4.60
N ALA A 16 -16.46 -18.50 -5.52
CA ALA A 16 -15.20 -17.76 -5.51
C ALA A 16 -14.89 -17.19 -4.11
N PHE A 17 -13.66 -17.30 -3.58
CA PHE A 17 -13.21 -16.49 -2.45
C PHE A 17 -11.96 -15.67 -2.83
N LEU A 18 -11.84 -14.48 -2.23
CA LEU A 18 -10.70 -13.58 -2.35
C LEU A 18 -10.09 -13.43 -0.96
N GLU A 19 -8.81 -13.75 -0.83
CA GLU A 19 -8.05 -13.51 0.39
C GLU A 19 -7.60 -12.05 0.43
N ILE A 20 -7.87 -11.36 1.54
CA ILE A 20 -7.54 -9.94 1.72
C ILE A 20 -6.73 -9.82 3.00
N HIS A 21 -5.52 -9.29 2.88
CA HIS A 21 -4.68 -8.93 4.01
C HIS A 21 -4.75 -7.43 4.24
N ASP A 22 -5.01 -7.03 5.48
CA ASP A 22 -4.92 -5.64 5.90
C ASP A 22 -3.44 -5.27 6.10
N ILE A 23 -2.98 -4.23 5.41
CA ILE A 23 -1.60 -3.77 5.46
C ILE A 23 -1.62 -2.40 6.13
N ALA A 24 -0.73 -2.19 7.10
CA ALA A 24 -0.59 -0.91 7.80
C ALA A 24 -0.48 0.28 6.81
N GLY A 25 -0.82 1.49 7.22
CA GLY A 25 -0.66 2.67 6.35
C GLY A 25 0.82 2.99 6.08
N LEU A 26 1.13 3.45 4.87
CA LEU A 26 2.43 4.00 4.55
C LEU A 26 2.49 5.48 4.94
N VAL A 27 3.60 5.92 5.52
CA VAL A 27 3.91 7.34 5.77
C VAL A 27 5.07 7.78 4.89
N ARG A 28 5.16 9.07 4.59
CA ARG A 28 6.28 9.66 3.85
C ARG A 28 7.62 9.25 4.49
N GLY A 29 8.58 8.80 3.69
CA GLY A 29 9.89 8.35 4.17
C GLY A 29 9.99 6.86 4.51
N ALA A 30 8.95 6.07 4.25
CA ALA A 30 8.94 4.62 4.50
C ALA A 30 10.05 3.86 3.74
N HIS A 31 10.42 4.28 2.53
CA HIS A 31 11.49 3.65 1.74
C HIS A 31 12.87 3.71 2.43
N GLN A 32 13.12 4.74 3.26
CA GLN A 32 14.36 4.91 4.03
C GLN A 32 14.34 4.17 5.37
N GLY A 33 13.27 3.43 5.67
CA GLY A 33 13.11 2.69 6.92
C GLY A 33 12.65 3.54 8.10
N GLN A 34 12.11 4.75 7.87
CA GLN A 34 11.45 5.51 8.93
C GLN A 34 10.06 4.92 9.25
N GLY A 35 9.73 4.80 10.54
CA GLY A 35 8.43 4.32 11.01
C GLY A 35 8.14 2.84 10.73
N LEU A 36 6.86 2.48 10.57
CA LEU A 36 6.39 1.12 10.27
C LEU A 36 6.60 0.71 8.79
N GLY A 37 7.26 1.55 7.99
CA GLY A 37 7.43 1.38 6.55
C GLY A 37 8.16 0.10 6.14
N ASN A 38 9.10 -0.40 6.95
CA ASN A 38 9.80 -1.63 6.61
C ASN A 38 8.89 -2.87 6.74
N SER A 39 8.00 -2.89 7.75
CA SER A 39 6.98 -3.93 7.92
C SER A 39 5.90 -3.85 6.85
N PHE A 40 5.54 -2.65 6.41
CA PHE A 40 4.67 -2.46 5.24
C PHE A 40 5.22 -3.16 3.99
N LEU A 41 6.50 -2.89 3.70
CA LEU A 41 7.16 -3.35 2.49
C LEU A 41 7.40 -4.87 2.49
N SER A 42 7.50 -5.51 3.66
CA SER A 42 7.52 -6.97 3.75
C SER A 42 6.15 -7.60 3.49
N HIS A 43 5.06 -6.96 3.92
CA HIS A 43 3.70 -7.48 3.72
C HIS A 43 3.24 -7.38 2.26
N ILE A 44 3.55 -6.28 1.56
CA ILE A 44 3.20 -6.14 0.14
C ILE A 44 3.91 -7.15 -0.78
N ARG A 45 5.03 -7.74 -0.35
CA ARG A 45 5.72 -8.79 -1.11
C ARG A 45 5.03 -10.15 -1.00
N ALA A 46 4.12 -10.31 -0.05
CA ALA A 46 3.37 -11.53 0.17
C ALA A 46 2.00 -11.54 -0.53
N VAL A 47 1.65 -10.48 -1.26
CA VAL A 47 0.37 -10.35 -1.96
C VAL A 47 0.58 -10.12 -3.46
N ASP A 48 -0.38 -10.57 -4.26
CA ASP A 48 -0.33 -10.44 -5.73
C ASP A 48 -0.94 -9.14 -6.26
N GLY A 49 -1.65 -8.39 -5.40
CA GLY A 49 -2.32 -7.15 -5.76
C GLY A 49 -2.55 -6.26 -4.56
N ILE A 50 -2.67 -4.96 -4.82
CA ILE A 50 -2.85 -3.94 -3.78
C ILE A 50 -4.13 -3.17 -4.09
N PHE A 51 -4.99 -3.02 -3.08
CA PHE A 51 -6.11 -2.08 -3.12
C PHE A 51 -5.67 -0.73 -2.55
N HIS A 52 -5.60 0.31 -3.38
CA HIS A 52 -5.32 1.67 -2.93
C HIS A 52 -6.59 2.32 -2.37
N VAL A 53 -6.65 2.43 -1.05
CA VAL A 53 -7.74 3.11 -0.34
C VAL A 53 -7.29 4.54 -0.03
N LEU A 54 -7.96 5.52 -0.61
CA LEU A 54 -7.67 6.94 -0.42
C LEU A 54 -8.79 7.62 0.37
N ARG A 55 -8.42 8.59 1.21
CA ARG A 55 -9.40 9.43 1.91
C ARG A 55 -9.84 10.55 0.97
N ALA A 56 -11.13 10.59 0.67
CA ALA A 56 -11.75 11.63 -0.18
C ALA A 56 -12.88 12.38 0.56
N PHE A 57 -12.80 12.45 1.89
CA PHE A 57 -13.76 13.15 2.73
C PHE A 57 -13.07 13.84 3.90
N GLU A 58 -13.57 15.01 4.27
CA GLU A 58 -13.16 15.73 5.46
C GLU A 58 -13.95 15.23 6.67
N ASP A 59 -13.25 15.05 7.79
CA ASP A 59 -13.84 14.64 9.06
C ASP A 59 -12.94 15.20 10.18
N PRO A 60 -13.43 16.13 11.02
CA PRO A 60 -12.64 16.78 12.06
C PRO A 60 -12.24 15.82 13.19
N ASP A 61 -12.90 14.68 13.35
CA ASP A 61 -12.57 13.67 14.36
C ASP A 61 -11.45 12.72 13.89
N ILE A 62 -10.98 12.87 12.63
CA ILE A 62 -9.96 12.00 12.03
C ILE A 62 -8.73 12.83 11.63
N ILE A 63 -7.64 12.66 12.39
CA ILE A 63 -6.35 13.30 12.15
C ILE A 63 -5.76 12.81 10.82
N HIS A 64 -5.36 13.76 9.97
CA HIS A 64 -4.61 13.49 8.75
C HIS A 64 -3.13 13.77 8.99
N VAL A 65 -2.23 12.96 8.40
CA VAL A 65 -0.77 13.10 8.61
C VAL A 65 -0.22 14.42 8.05
N ASP A 66 -0.81 14.93 6.96
CA ASP A 66 -0.39 16.15 6.25
C ASP A 66 -1.35 17.35 6.49
N ASP A 67 -2.07 17.37 7.63
CA ASP A 67 -3.01 18.43 8.09
C ASP A 67 -4.16 18.81 7.13
N SER A 68 -4.20 18.21 5.95
CA SER A 68 -5.16 18.44 4.87
C SER A 68 -5.42 17.13 4.14
N VAL A 69 -6.67 16.88 3.75
CA VAL A 69 -7.06 15.69 2.97
C VAL A 69 -6.89 16.01 1.49
N ASP A 70 -5.99 15.30 0.81
CA ASP A 70 -5.80 15.41 -0.64
C ASP A 70 -5.52 14.02 -1.23
N PRO A 71 -6.55 13.34 -1.80
CA PRO A 71 -6.39 11.98 -2.31
C PRO A 71 -5.43 11.89 -3.50
N VAL A 72 -5.24 12.97 -4.28
CA VAL A 72 -4.32 12.96 -5.43
C VAL A 72 -2.89 12.96 -4.92
N ARG A 73 -2.57 13.86 -3.99
CA ARG A 73 -1.27 13.91 -3.32
C ARG A 73 -0.96 12.62 -2.58
N ASP A 74 -1.93 12.05 -1.86
CA ASP A 74 -1.74 10.80 -1.13
C ASP A 74 -1.45 9.62 -2.08
N LEU A 75 -2.11 9.57 -3.24
CA LEU A 75 -1.83 8.58 -4.28
C LEU A 75 -0.41 8.73 -4.86
N GLU A 76 0.01 9.97 -5.10
CA GLU A 76 1.36 10.27 -5.58
C GLU A 76 2.42 9.82 -4.56
N VAL A 77 2.24 10.16 -3.28
CA VAL A 77 3.15 9.75 -2.20
C VAL A 77 3.29 8.23 -2.13
N ILE A 78 2.17 7.49 -2.11
CA ILE A 78 2.19 6.02 -2.08
C ILE A 78 2.91 5.47 -3.32
N SER A 79 2.62 6.01 -4.50
CA SER A 79 3.20 5.55 -5.76
C SER A 79 4.70 5.80 -5.85
N GLU A 80 5.16 6.97 -5.37
CA GLU A 80 6.58 7.32 -5.32
C GLU A 80 7.36 6.42 -4.38
N GLU A 81 6.84 6.19 -3.17
CA GLU A 81 7.49 5.34 -2.17
C GLU A 81 7.63 3.88 -2.64
N LEU A 82 6.59 3.33 -3.29
CA LEU A 82 6.64 2.00 -3.91
C LEU A 82 7.71 1.94 -5.02
N ARG A 83 7.75 2.96 -5.89
CA ARG A 83 8.73 3.02 -6.99
C ARG A 83 10.16 3.14 -6.48
N LEU A 84 10.40 3.98 -5.49
CA LEU A 84 11.72 4.15 -4.85
C LEU A 84 12.18 2.84 -4.21
N LYS A 85 11.28 2.08 -3.58
CA LYS A 85 11.65 0.77 -3.03
C LYS A 85 12.03 -0.23 -4.12
N VAL A 86 11.28 -0.30 -5.21
CA VAL A 86 11.62 -1.16 -6.36
C VAL A 86 12.97 -0.77 -6.94
N HIS A 87 13.21 0.53 -7.13
CA HIS A 87 14.49 1.06 -7.60
C HIS A 87 15.65 0.64 -6.68
N PHE A 88 15.48 0.79 -5.37
CA PHE A 88 16.47 0.37 -4.38
C PHE A 88 16.78 -1.13 -4.45
N ILE A 89 15.77 -1.98 -4.59
CA ILE A 89 15.95 -3.43 -4.72
C ILE A 89 16.76 -3.75 -5.99
N ILE A 90 16.39 -3.17 -7.11
CA ILE A 90 17.08 -3.40 -8.40
C ILE A 90 18.54 -2.97 -8.31
N TRP A 91 18.83 -1.82 -7.71
CA TRP A 91 20.20 -1.35 -7.49
C TRP A 91 21.03 -2.31 -6.64
N ASN A 92 20.49 -2.76 -5.50
CA ASN A 92 21.20 -3.74 -4.66
C ASN A 92 21.49 -5.04 -5.42
N TYR A 93 20.54 -5.51 -6.24
CA TYR A 93 20.78 -6.69 -7.09
C TYR A 93 21.87 -6.42 -8.13
N ALA A 94 21.88 -5.25 -8.79
CA ALA A 94 22.91 -4.89 -9.76
C ALA A 94 24.31 -4.85 -9.14
N ASP A 95 24.44 -4.26 -7.95
CA ASP A 95 25.73 -4.19 -7.22
C ASP A 95 26.27 -5.59 -6.88
N VAL A 96 25.40 -6.53 -6.52
CA VAL A 96 25.80 -7.94 -6.24
C VAL A 96 26.33 -8.65 -7.49
N TYR A 97 25.88 -8.29 -8.68
CA TYR A 97 26.35 -8.91 -9.93
C TYR A 97 27.53 -8.17 -10.59
N HIS A 98 27.89 -6.99 -10.09
CA HIS A 98 29.04 -6.20 -10.56
C HIS A 98 30.30 -6.37 -9.68
N THR A 99 30.29 -7.28 -8.70
CA THR A 99 31.46 -7.78 -7.95
C THR A 99 31.78 -9.22 -8.31
#